data_AF-A0A7V9HJ26-F1
#
_entry.id   AF-A0A7V9HJ26-F1
#
_cell.length_a   1.000
_cell.length_b   1.000
_cell.length_c   1.000
_cell.angle_alpha   90.00
_cell.angle_beta   90.00
_cell.angle_gamma   90.00
#
_symmetry.space_group_name_H-M   'P 1'
#
loop_
_entity.id
_entity.type
_entity.pdbx_description
1 polymer ?
#
loop_
_entity_poly.entity_id
_entity_poly.type
_entity_poly.pdbx_seq_one_letter_code
_entity_poly.pdbx_strand_id
1 'polypeptide(L)'
;RLLSERLKELESEGIVQRSVYPDTPVRIEYRLTEKGLALSVAIADIATWAERWGARSDDDTAGCARVASEVVSEGAGVSRQAAALSLRS
;
A
#
# COMPACT_ATOMS: atom_id res chain seq x y z
N ARG A 1 -8.51 8.67 18.99
CA ARG A 1 -8.32 10.14 18.97
C ARG A 1 -7.43 10.61 17.82
N LEU A 2 -6.46 9.80 17.38
CA LEU A 2 -5.53 10.16 16.29
C LEU A 2 -6.17 10.56 14.96
N LEU A 3 -7.20 9.85 14.48
CA LEU A 3 -7.79 10.14 13.16
C LEU A 3 -8.37 11.56 13.08
N SER A 4 -9.11 11.97 14.11
CA SER A 4 -9.71 13.31 14.16
C SER A 4 -8.66 14.42 14.25
N GLU A 5 -7.53 14.15 14.89
CA GLU A 5 -6.38 15.08 14.96
C GLU A 5 -5.71 15.20 13.59
N ARG A 6 -5.43 14.08 12.91
CA ARG A 6 -4.86 14.08 11.55
C ARG A 6 -5.76 14.75 10.53
N LEU A 7 -7.07 14.53 10.59
CA LEU A 7 -8.00 15.20 9.68
C LEU A 7 -8.04 16.72 9.92
N LYS A 8 -7.91 17.18 11.17
CA LYS A 8 -7.80 18.61 11.48
C LYS A 8 -6.50 19.21 10.96
N GLU A 9 -5.38 18.50 11.07
CA GLU A 9 -4.10 18.93 10.50
C GLU A 9 -4.20 19.08 8.97
N LEU A 10 -4.78 18.09 8.29
CA LEU A 10 -4.99 18.15 6.83
C LEU A 10 -5.99 19.23 6.42
N GLU A 11 -6.98 19.53 7.26
CA GLU A 11 -7.89 20.67 7.08
C GLU A 11 -7.14 22.00 7.22
N SER A 12 -6.29 22.17 8.24
CA SER A 12 -5.49 23.39 8.43
C SER A 12 -4.49 23.65 7.30
N GLU A 13 -3.97 22.58 6.69
CA GLU A 13 -3.08 22.67 5.54
C GLU A 13 -3.83 22.87 4.20
N GLY A 14 -5.17 22.92 4.23
CA GLY A 14 -6.01 23.10 3.05
C GLY A 14 -5.99 21.92 2.08
N ILE A 15 -5.62 20.72 2.55
CA ILE A 15 -5.59 19.48 1.76
C ILE A 15 -6.96 18.81 1.75
N VAL A 16 -7.69 18.92 2.88
CA VAL A 16 -9.03 18.36 3.08
C VAL A 16 -9.99 19.49 3.44
N GLN A 17 -11.21 19.44 2.90
CA GLN A 17 -12.32 20.30 3.27
C GLN A 17 -13.36 19.51 4.05
N ARG A 18 -13.78 20.04 5.20
CA ARG A 18 -14.86 19.50 6.02
C ARG A 18 -16.19 20.17 5.66
N SER A 19 -17.21 19.38 5.33
CA SER A 19 -18.59 19.82 5.09
C SER A 19 -19.51 19.25 6.16
N VAL A 20 -20.32 20.10 6.80
CA VAL A 20 -21.34 19.68 7.77
C VAL A 20 -22.70 19.88 7.15
N TYR A 21 -23.47 18.79 7.06
CA TYR A 21 -24.83 18.81 6.56
C TYR A 21 -25.79 18.75 7.77
N PRO A 22 -26.52 19.84 8.05
CA PRO A 22 -27.48 19.90 9.15
C PRO A 22 -28.78 19.21 8.75
N ASP A 23 -28.70 17.90 8.51
CA ASP A 23 -29.84 17.02 8.26
C ASP A 23 -30.10 16.15 9.51
N THR A 24 -31.20 15.39 9.53
CA THR A 24 -31.50 14.40 10.58
C THR A 24 -31.34 13.00 10.00
N PRO A 25 -30.22 12.28 10.24
CA PRO A 25 -29.12 12.58 11.16
C PRO A 25 -28.02 13.50 10.58
N VAL A 26 -27.32 14.24 11.46
CA VAL A 26 -26.24 15.15 11.06
C VAL A 26 -25.11 14.36 10.42
N ARG A 27 -24.74 14.74 9.20
CA ARG A 27 -23.67 14.10 8.43
C ARG A 27 -22.47 15.02 8.30
N ILE A 28 -21.28 14.46 8.53
CA ILE A 28 -20.00 15.15 8.32
C ILE A 28 -19.29 14.44 7.18
N GLU A 29 -18.93 15.20 6.16
CA GLU A 29 -18.16 14.70 5.01
C GLU A 29 -16.81 15.40 4.94
N TYR A 30 -15.79 14.64 4.58
CA TYR A 30 -14.46 15.15 4.29
C TYR A 30 -14.17 14.90 2.81
N ARG A 31 -13.73 15.93 2.10
CA ARG A 31 -13.36 15.85 0.68
C ARG A 31 -11.96 16.40 0.48
N LEU A 32 -11.22 15.83 -0.48
CA LEU A 32 -9.96 16.43 -0.91
C LEU A 32 -10.24 17.75 -1.61
N THR A 33 -9.41 18.75 -1.35
CA THR A 33 -9.36 19.99 -2.13
C THR A 33 -8.59 19.75 -3.44
N GLU A 34 -8.54 20.74 -4.32
CA GLU A 34 -7.68 20.69 -5.51
C GLU A 34 -6.20 20.43 -5.16
N LYS A 35 -5.70 21.07 -4.08
CA LYS A 35 -4.35 20.81 -3.54
C LYS A 35 -4.20 19.36 -3.09
N GLY A 36 -5.20 18.79 -2.43
CA GLY A 36 -5.18 17.40 -1.99
C GLY A 36 -5.27 16.39 -3.14
N LEU A 37 -6.03 16.70 -4.19
CA LEU A 37 -6.07 15.90 -5.41
C LEU A 37 -4.74 15.92 -6.15
N ALA A 38 -4.10 17.09 -6.28
CA ALA A 38 -2.76 17.18 -6.87
C ALA A 38 -1.71 16.37 -6.07
N LEU A 39 -1.80 16.39 -4.73
CA LEU A 39 -0.92 15.61 -3.85
C LEU A 39 -1.08 14.10 -4.03
N SER A 40 -2.28 13.62 -4.40
CA SER A 40 -2.54 12.19 -4.56
C SER A 40 -1.64 11.52 -5.60
N VAL A 41 -1.18 12.26 -6.62
CA VAL A 41 -0.25 11.77 -7.64
C VAL A 41 1.10 11.40 -7.01
N ALA A 42 1.67 12.28 -6.20
CA ALA A 42 2.94 12.00 -5.53
C ALA A 42 2.82 10.84 -4.53
N ILE A 43 1.68 10.73 -3.83
CA ILE A 43 1.41 9.60 -2.94
C ILE A 43 1.34 8.29 -3.73
N ALA A 44 0.70 8.29 -4.89
CA ALA A 44 0.61 7.12 -5.76
C ALA A 44 2.00 6.68 -6.27
N ASP A 45 2.87 7.62 -6.65
CA ASP A 45 4.23 7.30 -7.07
C ASP A 45 5.05 6.66 -5.93
N ILE A 46 4.89 7.17 -4.70
CA ILE A 46 5.50 6.58 -3.50
C ILE A 46 4.95 5.17 -3.27
N ALA A 47 3.65 4.96 -3.45
CA ALA A 47 3.03 3.64 -3.31
C ALA A 47 3.58 2.66 -4.37
N THR A 48 3.68 3.06 -5.64
CA THR A 48 4.27 2.24 -6.70
C THR A 48 5.74 1.90 -6.42
N TRP A 49 6.52 2.86 -5.89
CA TRP A 49 7.87 2.56 -5.43
C TRP A 49 7.86 1.54 -4.28
N ALA A 50 6.97 1.71 -3.30
CA ALA A 50 6.85 0.80 -2.16
C ALA A 50 6.41 -0.61 -2.59
N GLU A 51 5.53 -0.75 -3.58
CA GLU A 51 5.16 -2.06 -4.14
C GLU A 51 6.34 -2.75 -4.82
N ARG A 52 7.16 -1.98 -5.53
CA ARG A 52 8.32 -2.50 -6.27
C ARG A 52 9.45 -2.98 -5.36
N TRP A 53 9.65 -2.34 -4.21
CA TRP A 53 10.81 -2.56 -3.34
C TRP A 53 10.46 -3.01 -1.92
N GLY A 54 9.23 -2.79 -1.48
CA GLY A 54 8.71 -3.13 -0.17
C GLY A 54 8.28 -4.59 -0.01
N ALA A 55 8.54 -5.43 -1.03
CA ALA A 55 8.46 -6.88 -0.91
C ALA A 55 9.59 -7.41 -0.01
N ARG A 56 9.46 -7.16 1.29
CA ARG A 56 9.84 -8.09 2.35
C ARG A 56 8.56 -8.60 2.96
N SER A 57 8.01 -9.63 2.33
CA SER A 57 7.01 -10.50 2.95
C SER A 57 7.72 -11.31 4.04
N ASP A 58 7.83 -10.73 5.23
CA ASP A 58 7.75 -11.57 6.42
C ASP A 58 6.25 -11.78 6.66
N ASP A 59 5.82 -12.93 6.16
CA ASP A 59 4.53 -13.55 6.35
C ASP A 59 4.13 -13.54 7.84
N ASP A 60 3.08 -12.81 8.19
CA ASP A 60 2.31 -13.06 9.42
C ASP A 60 0.86 -12.55 9.31
N THR A 61 0.25 -12.73 8.13
CA THR A 61 -1.22 -12.56 7.96
C THR A 61 -1.84 -13.64 7.08
N ALA A 62 -1.14 -14.75 6.83
CA ALA A 62 -1.72 -15.98 6.27
C ALA A 62 -2.49 -16.81 7.33
N GLY A 63 -2.96 -16.20 8.43
CA GLY A 63 -3.73 -16.88 9.48
C GLY A 63 -5.25 -16.90 9.29
N CYS A 64 -5.83 -16.24 8.28
CA CYS A 64 -7.30 -16.03 8.26
C CYS A 64 -8.07 -16.45 6.99
N ALA A 65 -7.42 -16.91 5.92
CA ALA A 65 -8.14 -17.25 4.68
C ALA A 65 -7.73 -18.59 4.05
N ARG A 66 -8.24 -19.67 4.68
CA ARG A 66 -8.96 -20.76 4.01
C ARG A 66 -8.23 -21.50 2.88
N VAL A 67 -7.79 -22.72 3.21
CA VAL A 67 -7.94 -23.94 2.40
C VAL A 67 -8.78 -23.77 1.13
N ALA A 68 -8.14 -23.66 -0.03
CA ALA A 68 -8.78 -23.92 -1.31
C ALA A 68 -7.74 -24.25 -2.38
N SER A 69 -7.81 -25.51 -2.84
CA SER A 69 -7.34 -26.01 -4.13
C SER A 69 -5.87 -26.43 -4.25
N GLU A 70 -5.58 -27.55 -3.60
CA GLU A 70 -4.87 -28.67 -4.21
C GLU A 70 -5.22 -28.85 -5.70
N VAL A 71 -4.27 -28.64 -6.64
CA VAL A 71 -4.20 -29.37 -7.92
C VAL A 71 -2.77 -29.34 -8.52
N VAL A 72 -2.13 -30.51 -8.53
CA VAL A 72 -1.26 -31.11 -9.56
C VAL A 72 0.20 -30.65 -9.78
N SER A 73 1.07 -31.64 -9.53
CA SER A 73 2.43 -31.88 -10.01
C SER A 73 2.69 -31.63 -11.50
N GLU A 74 3.87 -31.09 -11.81
CA GLU A 74 4.79 -31.43 -12.92
C GLU A 74 5.96 -30.42 -12.78
N GLY A 75 7.25 -30.74 -12.69
CA GLY A 75 8.00 -31.81 -13.36
C GLY A 75 8.99 -31.20 -14.36
N ALA A 76 10.04 -30.51 -13.90
CA ALA A 76 11.30 -30.23 -14.63
C ALA A 76 12.19 -29.35 -13.71
N GLY A 77 13.34 -29.78 -13.20
CA GLY A 77 14.53 -30.08 -14.01
C GLY A 77 15.24 -28.77 -14.36
N VAL A 78 16.33 -28.43 -13.64
CA VAL A 78 17.59 -27.92 -14.20
C VAL A 78 18.60 -27.67 -13.07
N SER A 79 19.61 -28.52 -13.09
CA SER A 79 20.89 -28.42 -12.41
C SER A 79 21.59 -27.10 -12.72
N ARG A 80 22.18 -26.45 -11.71
CA ARG A 80 23.29 -25.50 -11.91
C ARG A 80 24.48 -25.95 -11.09
N GLN A 81 25.33 -26.76 -11.72
CA GLN A 81 26.72 -26.90 -11.33
C GLN A 81 27.58 -25.98 -12.20
N ALA A 82 28.48 -25.29 -11.52
CA ALA A 82 29.85 -24.96 -11.93
C ALA A 82 30.15 -23.75 -12.84
N ALA A 83 31.35 -23.24 -12.54
CA ALA A 83 32.22 -22.29 -13.26
C ALA A 83 31.92 -20.80 -13.02
N ALA A 84 32.88 -19.93 -12.65
CA ALA A 84 34.33 -20.08 -12.59
C ALA A 84 34.93 -19.07 -11.57
N LEU A 85 35.89 -19.56 -10.79
CA LEU A 85 36.90 -18.75 -10.10
C LEU A 85 37.75 -18.02 -11.15
N SER A 86 37.72 -16.69 -11.18
CA SER A 86 38.78 -15.91 -11.84
C SER A 86 39.84 -15.57 -10.80
N LEU A 87 40.97 -16.26 -10.88
CA LEU A 87 42.22 -15.83 -10.26
C LEU A 87 42.65 -14.49 -10.89
N ARG A 88 42.92 -13.49 -10.06
CA ARG A 88 43.82 -12.39 -10.44
C ARG A 88 45.22 -12.76 -9.94
N SER A 89 46.14 -12.69 -10.90
CA SER A 89 47.59 -12.62 -10.78
C SER A 89 48.07 -11.59 -9.76
#